data_AF-A0ABD2NIK3-F1
#
_entry.id   AF-A0ABD2NIK3-F1
#
_cell.length_a   1.000
_cell.length_b   1.000
_cell.length_c   1.000
_cell.angle_alpha   90.00
_cell.angle_beta   90.00
_cell.angle_gamma   90.00
#
_symmetry.space_group_name_H-M   'P 1'
#
loop_
_entity.id
_entity.type
_entity.pdbx_description
1 polymer ?
#
loop_
_entity_poly.entity_id
_entity_poly.type
_entity_poly.pdbx_seq_one_letter_code
_entity_poly.pdbx_strand_id
1 'polypeptide(L)'
;MTDCESQLRKPGRPRKDYEKYCEKSQRSEEELGQVVISVPDCVTLGRAPASEAALQHLKLLILLMLGCAVQGPTKEYFITRIKVLSLDVQHDIVECIKQVTDDQSIVLTLDWTEQPPQRLYSHVRSLISDRDKLLQQWVIDLGQETVTNGPNIVNNSTEGVESNHLAVELADWKAKLRKQRQEL
;
A
#
# COMPACT_ATOMS: atom_id res chain seq x y z
N MET A 1 -14.58 4.45 -20.58
CA MET A 1 -13.88 3.61 -19.59
C MET A 1 -13.73 4.43 -18.31
N THR A 2 -14.87 4.85 -17.75
CA THR A 2 -14.95 6.04 -16.88
C THR A 2 -15.97 5.87 -15.74
N ASP A 3 -16.22 4.64 -15.31
CA ASP A 3 -17.29 4.36 -14.33
C ASP A 3 -16.88 3.36 -13.24
N CYS A 4 -15.59 3.37 -12.85
CA CYS A 4 -15.11 2.65 -11.66
C CYS A 4 -14.74 3.59 -10.49
N GLU A 5 -14.66 4.90 -10.70
CA GLU A 5 -14.30 5.85 -9.63
C GLU A 5 -15.47 6.29 -8.75
N SER A 6 -16.71 6.02 -9.17
CA SER A 6 -17.92 6.54 -8.54
C SER A 6 -18.41 5.75 -7.31
N GLN A 7 -17.88 4.54 -7.05
CA GLN A 7 -18.34 3.70 -5.93
C GLN A 7 -17.50 3.76 -4.64
N LEU A 8 -16.39 4.50 -4.61
CA LEU A 8 -15.53 4.63 -3.40
C LEU A 8 -15.88 5.83 -2.51
N ARG A 9 -17.16 6.23 -2.44
CA ARG A 9 -17.62 7.31 -1.55
C ARG A 9 -18.44 6.77 -0.38
N LYS A 10 -17.77 6.47 0.73
CA LYS A 10 -18.34 6.54 2.10
C LYS A 10 -17.35 7.26 3.05
N PRO A 11 -17.86 7.90 4.12
CA PRO A 11 -17.22 9.05 4.76
C PRO A 11 -16.24 8.65 5.89
N GLY A 12 -15.13 9.39 5.98
CA GLY A 12 -14.03 9.15 6.94
C GLY A 12 -12.67 9.18 6.24
N ARG A 13 -12.28 10.33 5.69
CA ARG A 13 -11.14 10.45 4.77
C ARG A 13 -9.79 10.59 5.50
N PRO A 14 -8.80 9.80 5.06
CA PRO A 14 -7.44 10.29 4.80
C PRO A 14 -7.15 10.40 3.29
N ARG A 15 -8.20 10.46 2.44
CA ARG A 15 -8.08 10.45 0.96
C ARG A 15 -7.13 11.52 0.39
N LYS A 16 -7.02 12.67 1.06
CA LYS A 16 -6.15 13.78 0.63
C LYS A 16 -4.65 13.50 0.87
N ASP A 17 -4.34 12.66 1.84
CA ASP A 17 -2.95 12.36 2.18
C ASP A 17 -2.38 11.37 1.18
N TYR A 18 -3.13 10.31 0.83
CA TYR A 18 -2.67 9.31 -0.16
C TYR A 18 -2.45 9.91 -1.56
N GLU A 19 -3.31 10.84 -1.98
CA GLU A 19 -3.20 11.53 -3.27
C GLU A 19 -1.89 12.34 -3.34
N LYS A 20 -1.54 13.06 -2.27
CA LYS A 20 -0.24 13.73 -2.13
C LYS A 20 0.95 12.76 -2.09
N TYR A 21 0.78 11.58 -1.49
CA TYR A 21 1.82 10.54 -1.49
C TYR A 21 2.08 10.02 -2.90
N CYS A 22 1.03 9.77 -3.69
CA CYS A 22 1.16 9.40 -5.10
C CYS A 22 1.85 10.50 -5.91
N GLU A 23 1.45 11.77 -5.75
CA GLU A 23 2.11 12.90 -6.43
C GLU A 23 3.60 13.00 -6.10
N LYS A 24 3.99 12.78 -4.83
CA LYS A 24 5.41 12.73 -4.41
C LYS A 24 6.15 11.53 -5.00
N SER A 25 5.50 10.37 -5.08
CA SER A 25 6.08 9.18 -5.67
C SER A 25 6.34 9.39 -7.17
N GLN A 26 5.39 10.01 -7.86
CA GLN A 26 5.46 10.34 -9.28
C GLN A 26 6.56 11.38 -9.57
N ARG A 27 6.75 12.34 -8.66
CA ARG A 27 7.87 13.29 -8.73
C ARG A 27 9.25 12.62 -8.66
N SER A 28 9.38 11.52 -7.92
CA SER A 28 10.66 10.78 -7.84
C SER A 28 10.97 10.07 -9.17
N GLU A 29 9.94 9.58 -9.86
CA GLU A 29 10.08 8.96 -11.18
C GLU A 29 10.53 9.96 -12.24
N GLU A 30 9.96 11.17 -12.24
CA GLU A 30 10.28 12.23 -13.21
C GLU A 30 11.64 12.90 -12.95
N GLU A 31 12.00 13.18 -11.69
CA GLU A 31 13.23 13.91 -11.35
C GLU A 31 14.46 13.00 -11.21
N LEU A 32 14.29 11.75 -10.75
CA LEU A 32 15.40 10.82 -10.48
C LEU A 32 15.49 9.65 -11.46
N GLY A 33 14.46 9.42 -12.29
CA GLY A 33 14.41 8.22 -13.15
C GLY A 33 14.40 6.93 -12.34
N GLN A 34 13.67 6.93 -11.22
CA GLN A 34 13.63 5.84 -10.25
C GLN A 34 12.20 5.56 -9.78
N VAL A 35 11.86 4.28 -9.63
CA VAL A 35 10.55 3.82 -9.18
C VAL A 35 10.67 3.17 -7.80
N VAL A 36 9.87 3.62 -6.83
CA VAL A 36 9.83 2.99 -5.50
C VAL A 36 9.09 1.65 -5.60
N ILE A 37 9.77 0.56 -5.25
CA ILE A 37 9.23 -0.80 -5.27
C ILE A 37 8.65 -1.17 -3.90
N SER A 38 9.40 -0.87 -2.84
CA SER A 38 8.98 -1.12 -1.46
C SER A 38 8.37 0.15 -0.86
N VAL A 39 7.04 0.19 -0.77
CA VAL A 39 6.29 1.34 -0.21
C VAL A 39 5.92 1.06 1.25
N PRO A 40 6.08 2.03 2.17
CA PRO A 40 5.67 1.85 3.57
C PRO A 40 4.15 1.72 3.71
N ASP A 41 3.70 0.81 4.58
CA ASP A 41 2.28 0.63 4.90
C ASP A 41 1.79 1.73 5.85
N CYS A 42 1.19 2.76 5.28
CA CYS A 42 0.61 3.89 6.01
C CYS A 42 -0.57 3.49 6.90
N VAL A 43 -1.28 2.39 6.60
CA VAL A 43 -2.41 1.91 7.42
C VAL A 43 -1.87 1.31 8.71
N THR A 44 -0.87 0.45 8.61
CA THR A 44 -0.19 -0.13 9.79
C THR A 44 0.44 0.96 10.66
N LEU A 45 1.13 1.93 10.03
CA LEU A 45 1.69 3.10 10.73
C LEU A 45 0.62 3.90 11.50
N GLY A 46 -0.53 4.14 10.89
CA GLY A 46 -1.62 4.92 11.49
C GLY A 46 -2.40 4.18 12.57
N ARG A 47 -2.64 2.87 12.40
CA ARG A 47 -3.44 2.06 13.34
C ARG A 47 -2.67 1.64 14.59
N ALA A 48 -1.39 1.27 14.44
CA ALA A 48 -0.59 0.72 15.54
C ALA A 48 0.87 1.23 15.50
N PRO A 49 1.12 2.53 15.73
CA PRO A 49 2.43 3.15 15.55
C PRO A 49 3.54 2.59 16.45
N ALA A 50 3.18 2.00 17.59
CA ALA A 50 4.13 1.37 18.53
C ALA A 50 4.40 -0.12 18.22
N SER A 51 3.74 -0.70 17.22
CA SER A 51 3.98 -2.08 16.82
C SER A 51 5.35 -2.23 16.15
N GLU A 52 5.95 -3.41 16.26
CA GLU A 52 7.21 -3.72 15.58
C GLU A 52 7.09 -3.53 14.06
N ALA A 53 5.96 -3.97 13.47
CA ALA A 53 5.67 -3.79 12.05
C ALA A 53 5.66 -2.30 11.66
N ALA A 54 4.97 -1.45 12.43
CA ALA A 54 4.94 -0.02 12.17
C ALA A 54 6.33 0.62 12.28
N LEU A 55 7.17 0.19 13.23
CA LEU A 55 8.55 0.68 13.33
C LEU A 55 9.39 0.31 12.09
N GLN A 56 9.19 -0.88 11.50
CA GLN A 56 9.87 -1.25 10.25
C GLN A 56 9.40 -0.38 9.07
N HIS A 57 8.09 -0.13 8.95
CA HIS A 57 7.57 0.77 7.91
C HIS A 57 8.02 2.22 8.13
N LEU A 58 8.19 2.66 9.37
CA LEU A 58 8.71 4.00 9.67
C LEU A 58 10.18 4.12 9.27
N LYS A 59 10.99 3.10 9.55
CA LYS A 59 12.39 3.04 9.10
C LYS A 59 12.46 3.14 7.58
N LEU A 60 11.64 2.35 6.86
CA LEU A 60 11.57 2.39 5.40
C LEU A 60 11.15 3.79 4.90
N LEU A 61 10.17 4.43 5.52
CA LEU A 61 9.74 5.78 5.16
C LEU A 61 10.87 6.81 5.34
N ILE A 62 11.57 6.79 6.48
CA ILE A 62 12.68 7.71 6.74
C ILE A 62 13.84 7.45 5.77
N LEU A 63 14.13 6.18 5.47
CA LEU A 63 15.15 5.76 4.51
C LEU A 63 14.86 6.31 3.10
N LEU A 64 13.62 6.18 2.63
CA LEU A 64 13.17 6.74 1.35
C LEU A 64 13.28 8.27 1.33
N MET A 65 12.86 8.96 2.40
CA MET A 65 13.01 10.41 2.48
C MET A 65 14.48 10.86 2.44
N LEU A 66 15.38 10.11 3.09
CA LEU A 66 16.81 10.36 3.05
C LEU A 66 17.32 10.24 1.61
N GLY A 67 16.96 9.18 0.90
CA GLY A 67 17.29 8.99 -0.52
C GLY A 67 16.88 10.18 -1.37
N CYS A 68 15.60 10.57 -1.30
CA CYS A 68 15.10 11.74 -2.01
C CYS A 68 15.86 13.03 -1.65
N ALA A 69 16.20 13.23 -0.37
CA ALA A 69 16.91 14.42 0.09
C ALA A 69 18.35 14.50 -0.44
N VAL A 70 19.04 13.36 -0.56
CA VAL A 70 20.44 13.32 -1.01
C VAL A 70 20.60 13.12 -2.52
N GLN A 71 19.54 12.73 -3.23
CA GLN A 71 19.53 12.60 -4.69
C GLN A 71 18.83 13.77 -5.38
N GLY A 72 17.96 14.50 -4.67
CA GLY A 72 17.16 15.59 -5.22
C GLY A 72 17.94 16.89 -5.49
N PRO A 73 17.24 17.94 -5.98
CA PRO A 73 17.87 19.19 -6.43
C PRO A 73 18.57 19.98 -5.31
N THR A 74 18.22 19.72 -4.04
CA THR A 74 18.80 20.38 -2.86
C THR A 74 19.84 19.51 -2.13
N LYS A 75 20.36 18.45 -2.77
CA LYS A 75 21.28 17.49 -2.15
C LYS A 75 22.47 18.10 -1.42
N GLU A 76 23.09 19.15 -1.96
CA GLU A 76 24.29 19.77 -1.39
C GLU A 76 24.06 20.27 0.04
N TYR A 77 22.84 20.77 0.33
CA TYR A 77 22.45 21.19 1.67
C TYR A 77 22.48 20.00 2.65
N PHE A 78 21.85 18.88 2.27
CA PHE A 78 21.78 17.68 3.10
C PHE A 78 23.15 17.03 3.26
N ILE A 79 23.94 16.91 2.19
CA ILE A 79 25.31 16.36 2.24
C ILE A 79 26.20 17.20 3.17
N THR A 80 26.10 18.53 3.11
CA THR A 80 26.87 19.42 4.00
C THR A 80 26.45 19.27 5.47
N ARG A 81 25.16 19.06 5.74
CA ARG A 81 24.65 18.77 7.11
C ARG A 81 25.12 17.42 7.63
N ILE A 82 25.17 16.39 6.78
CA ILE A 82 25.67 15.07 7.17
C ILE A 82 27.17 15.13 7.49
N LYS A 83 27.96 15.89 6.71
CA LYS A 83 29.42 16.03 6.91
C LYS A 83 29.85 16.70 8.21
N VAL A 84 28.97 17.41 8.91
CA VAL A 84 29.28 18.06 10.20
C VAL A 84 28.92 17.20 11.42
N LEU A 85 28.35 16.02 11.20
CA LEU A 85 28.05 15.06 12.26
C LEU A 85 29.32 14.31 12.70
N SER A 86 29.25 13.60 13.83
CA SER A 86 30.31 12.69 14.27
C SER A 86 30.55 11.57 13.24
N LEU A 87 31.78 11.09 13.15
CA LEU A 87 32.19 10.08 12.16
C LEU A 87 31.35 8.80 12.23
N ASP A 88 30.99 8.32 13.43
CA ASP A 88 30.18 7.12 13.59
C ASP A 88 28.79 7.30 12.95
N VAL A 89 28.10 8.38 13.30
CA VAL A 89 26.80 8.73 12.72
C VAL A 89 26.88 8.98 11.22
N GLN A 90 27.97 9.59 10.75
CA GLN A 90 28.19 9.80 9.32
C GLN A 90 28.28 8.46 8.58
N HIS A 91 29.03 7.50 9.13
CA HIS A 91 29.16 6.17 8.56
C HIS A 91 27.81 5.46 8.48
N ASP A 92 27.03 5.48 9.57
CA ASP A 92 25.69 4.87 9.62
C ASP A 92 24.73 5.48 8.60
N ILE A 93 24.75 6.81 8.44
CA ILE A 93 23.91 7.50 7.45
C ILE A 93 24.37 7.16 6.02
N VAL A 94 25.68 7.05 5.77
CA VAL A 94 26.20 6.66 4.44
C VAL A 94 25.79 5.24 4.09
N GLU A 95 25.75 4.33 5.06
CA GLU A 95 25.21 2.97 4.86
C GLU A 95 23.72 3.01 4.52
N CYS A 96 22.92 3.82 5.22
CA CYS A 96 21.52 4.06 4.87
C CYS A 96 21.35 4.63 3.45
N ILE A 97 22.20 5.58 3.04
CA ILE A 97 22.17 6.15 1.69
C ILE A 97 22.45 5.05 0.67
N LYS A 98 23.52 4.27 0.84
CA LYS A 98 23.83 3.15 -0.05
C LYS A 98 22.67 2.15 -0.13
N GLN A 99 22.06 1.84 1.00
CA GLN A 99 20.91 0.94 1.05
C GLN A 99 19.78 1.45 0.15
N VAL A 100 19.40 2.72 0.23
CA VAL A 100 18.28 3.24 -0.57
C VAL A 100 18.63 3.53 -2.02
N THR A 101 19.91 3.78 -2.35
CA THR A 101 20.35 4.08 -3.72
C THR A 101 20.73 2.85 -4.53
N ASP A 102 21.24 1.80 -3.88
CA ASP A 102 21.83 0.64 -4.56
C ASP A 102 20.90 -0.58 -4.52
N ASP A 103 20.00 -0.66 -3.52
CA ASP A 103 19.06 -1.77 -3.37
C ASP A 103 17.85 -1.63 -4.31
N GLN A 104 17.92 -2.38 -5.42
CA GLN A 104 16.87 -2.46 -6.44
C GLN A 104 15.55 -3.07 -5.92
N SER A 105 15.54 -3.70 -4.74
CA SER A 105 14.30 -4.14 -4.07
C SER A 105 13.54 -3.03 -3.38
N ILE A 106 14.21 -1.91 -3.08
CA ILE A 106 13.62 -0.72 -2.47
C ILE A 106 13.29 0.31 -3.56
N VAL A 107 14.28 0.67 -4.38
CA VAL A 107 14.17 1.65 -5.45
C VAL A 107 14.77 1.09 -6.72
N LEU A 108 13.96 1.04 -7.79
CA LEU A 108 14.35 0.49 -9.08
C LEU A 108 14.67 1.59 -10.07
N THR A 109 15.91 1.63 -10.54
CA THR A 109 16.35 2.60 -11.55
C THR A 109 15.76 2.27 -12.91
N LEU A 110 15.35 3.31 -13.67
CA LEU A 110 14.72 3.17 -14.99
C LEU A 110 15.68 2.65 -16.08
N ASP A 111 16.96 2.46 -15.79
CA ASP A 111 17.87 1.75 -16.69
C ASP A 111 17.71 0.23 -16.55
N TRP A 112 16.54 -0.28 -16.99
CA TRP A 112 16.18 -1.69 -16.94
C TRP A 112 17.12 -2.58 -17.78
N THR A 113 17.84 -1.98 -18.72
CA THR A 113 18.76 -2.67 -19.65
C THR A 113 19.94 -3.29 -18.91
N GLU A 114 20.36 -2.67 -17.80
CA GLU A 114 21.47 -3.16 -16.96
C GLU A 114 21.02 -4.19 -15.92
N GLN A 115 19.70 -4.39 -15.73
CA GLN A 115 19.19 -5.31 -14.72
C GLN A 115 19.06 -6.74 -15.25
N PRO A 116 19.51 -7.76 -14.49
CA PRO A 116 19.37 -9.14 -14.90
C PRO A 116 17.88 -9.52 -14.99
N PRO A 117 17.44 -10.24 -16.04
CA PRO A 117 16.03 -10.63 -16.22
C PRO A 117 15.42 -11.35 -15.01
N GLN A 118 16.24 -12.10 -14.27
CA GLN A 118 15.85 -12.81 -13.05
C GLN A 118 15.38 -11.85 -11.94
N ARG A 119 15.98 -10.67 -11.82
CA ARG A 119 15.53 -9.63 -10.87
C ARG A 119 14.18 -9.08 -11.26
N LEU A 120 13.99 -8.72 -12.53
CA LEU A 120 12.70 -8.21 -13.03
C LEU A 120 11.58 -9.22 -12.77
N TYR A 121 11.84 -10.51 -13.03
CA TYR A 121 10.91 -11.58 -12.69
C TYR A 121 10.60 -11.63 -11.18
N SER A 122 11.61 -11.48 -10.32
CA SER A 122 11.41 -11.44 -8.87
C SER A 122 10.55 -10.26 -8.43
N HIS A 123 10.74 -9.06 -9.01
CA HIS A 123 9.91 -7.90 -8.72
C HIS A 123 8.46 -8.13 -9.12
N VAL A 124 8.20 -8.64 -10.33
CA VAL A 124 6.84 -8.97 -10.78
C VAL A 124 6.19 -9.99 -9.86
N ARG A 125 6.92 -11.02 -9.43
CA ARG A 125 6.41 -12.03 -8.49
C ARG A 125 6.07 -11.43 -7.13
N SER A 126 6.92 -10.56 -6.59
CA SER A 126 6.67 -9.87 -5.32
C SER A 126 5.44 -8.96 -5.42
N LEU A 127 5.32 -8.17 -6.50
CA LEU A 127 4.17 -7.29 -6.73
C LEU A 127 2.85 -8.08 -6.81
N ILE A 128 2.85 -9.24 -7.48
CA ILE A 128 1.67 -10.12 -7.53
C ILE A 128 1.33 -10.63 -6.13
N SER A 129 2.33 -11.10 -5.39
CA SER A 129 2.14 -11.56 -4.01
C SER A 129 1.57 -10.46 -3.12
N ASP A 130 2.07 -9.23 -3.22
CA ASP A 130 1.62 -8.12 -2.38
C ASP A 130 0.21 -7.65 -2.76
N ARG A 131 -0.11 -7.62 -4.06
CA ARG A 131 -1.49 -7.43 -4.53
C ARG A 131 -2.43 -8.49 -3.92
N ASP A 132 -2.04 -9.75 -3.95
CA ASP A 132 -2.87 -10.84 -3.45
C ASP A 132 -3.05 -10.75 -1.91
N LYS A 133 -2.01 -10.36 -1.16
CA LYS A 133 -2.11 -10.06 0.28
C LYS A 133 -3.07 -8.91 0.56
N LEU A 134 -2.95 -7.80 -0.19
CA LEU A 134 -3.83 -6.64 -0.05
C LEU A 134 -5.29 -7.01 -0.33
N LEU A 135 -5.53 -7.81 -1.38
CA LEU A 135 -6.87 -8.32 -1.68
C LEU A 135 -7.41 -9.20 -0.56
N GLN A 136 -6.60 -10.11 -0.02
CA GLN A 136 -7.00 -10.94 1.13
C GLN A 136 -7.35 -10.10 2.35
N GLN A 137 -6.50 -9.12 2.69
CA GLN A 137 -6.73 -8.24 3.82
C GLN A 137 -7.98 -7.39 3.63
N TRP A 138 -8.21 -6.88 2.41
CA TRP A 138 -9.42 -6.13 2.08
C TRP A 138 -10.69 -6.99 2.21
N VAL A 139 -10.65 -8.25 1.78
CA VAL A 139 -11.76 -9.20 1.95
C VAL A 139 -12.03 -9.48 3.44
N ILE A 140 -10.99 -9.63 4.26
CA ILE A 140 -11.13 -9.81 5.72
C ILE A 140 -11.76 -8.57 6.36
N ASP A 141 -11.28 -7.37 6.03
CA ASP A 141 -11.79 -6.12 6.57
C ASP A 141 -13.29 -5.93 6.20
N LEU A 142 -13.68 -6.20 4.95
CA LEU A 142 -15.09 -6.21 4.51
C LEU A 142 -15.93 -7.28 5.23
N GLY A 143 -15.36 -8.46 5.47
CA GLY A 143 -16.02 -9.52 6.22
C GLY A 143 -16.25 -9.14 7.69
N GLN A 144 -15.31 -8.41 8.30
CA GLN A 144 -15.46 -7.96 9.69
C GLN A 144 -16.56 -6.91 9.86
N GLU A 145 -16.79 -6.02 8.87
CA GLU A 145 -17.94 -5.09 8.91
C GLU A 145 -19.29 -5.84 8.97
N THR A 146 -19.37 -7.07 8.47
CA THR A 146 -20.60 -7.88 8.53
C THR A 146 -20.80 -8.63 9.85
N VAL A 147 -19.74 -8.84 10.65
CA VAL A 147 -19.78 -9.67 11.87
C VAL A 147 -19.73 -8.82 13.16
N THR A 148 -19.22 -7.59 13.11
CA THR A 148 -19.21 -6.69 14.29
C THR A 148 -20.57 -6.08 14.61
N ASN A 149 -21.58 -6.22 13.74
CA ASN A 149 -22.97 -5.86 14.05
C ASN A 149 -23.72 -7.05 14.66
N GLY A 150 -23.22 -7.54 15.82
CA GLY A 150 -24.00 -8.33 16.77
C GLY A 150 -24.98 -7.42 17.54
N PRO A 151 -26.13 -7.95 17.99
CA PRO A 151 -27.34 -7.15 18.19
C PRO A 151 -27.27 -6.35 19.49
N ASN A 152 -27.14 -5.03 19.40
CA ASN A 152 -27.65 -4.13 20.42
C ASN A 152 -28.01 -2.74 19.86
N ILE A 153 -29.29 -2.61 19.49
CA ILE A 153 -30.21 -1.54 19.90
C ILE A 153 -29.91 -0.11 19.41
N VAL A 154 -30.56 0.26 18.28
CA VAL A 154 -31.56 1.36 18.11
C VAL A 154 -31.53 2.01 16.71
N ASN A 155 -32.68 1.86 16.03
CA ASN A 155 -33.24 2.72 14.98
C ASN A 155 -32.40 3.07 13.74
N ASN A 156 -32.55 2.29 12.67
CA ASN A 156 -32.80 2.84 11.33
C ASN A 156 -33.43 1.77 10.41
N SER A 157 -34.68 2.00 10.02
CA SER A 157 -35.59 1.07 9.33
C SER A 157 -35.34 0.91 7.82
N THR A 158 -34.08 0.87 7.38
CA THR A 158 -33.72 0.70 5.95
C THR A 158 -32.77 -0.47 5.68
N GLU A 159 -31.86 -0.81 6.60
CA GLU A 159 -30.87 -1.89 6.38
C GLU A 159 -31.46 -3.31 6.49
N GLY A 160 -32.57 -3.47 7.22
CA GLY A 160 -33.26 -4.75 7.32
C GLY A 160 -33.88 -5.22 6.00
N VAL A 161 -34.29 -4.31 5.11
CA VAL A 161 -34.96 -4.69 3.86
C VAL A 161 -33.94 -5.19 2.82
N GLU A 162 -32.78 -4.54 2.73
CA GLU A 162 -31.71 -4.92 1.79
C GLU A 162 -31.06 -6.26 2.18
N SER A 163 -30.84 -6.49 3.48
CA SER A 163 -30.34 -7.77 3.99
C SER A 163 -31.30 -8.93 3.67
N ASN A 164 -32.61 -8.71 3.84
CA ASN A 164 -33.62 -9.69 3.50
C ASN A 164 -33.73 -9.93 1.98
N HIS A 165 -33.58 -8.88 1.15
CA HIS A 165 -33.57 -9.02 -0.31
C HIS A 165 -32.38 -9.87 -0.79
N LEU A 166 -31.18 -9.60 -0.27
CA LEU A 166 -29.97 -10.34 -0.61
C LEU A 166 -30.04 -11.81 -0.18
N ALA A 167 -30.65 -12.08 0.98
CA ALA A 167 -30.87 -13.45 1.45
C ALA A 167 -31.82 -14.24 0.54
N VAL A 168 -32.86 -13.59 0.00
CA VAL A 168 -33.79 -14.20 -0.96
C VAL A 168 -33.09 -14.49 -2.29
N GLU A 169 -32.32 -13.54 -2.82
CA GLU A 169 -31.57 -13.76 -4.07
C GLU A 169 -30.58 -14.91 -3.94
N LEU A 170 -29.86 -15.01 -2.82
CA LEU A 170 -28.97 -16.14 -2.55
C LEU A 170 -29.71 -17.47 -2.48
N ALA A 171 -30.91 -17.50 -1.89
CA ALA A 171 -31.73 -18.70 -1.86
C ALA A 171 -32.17 -19.12 -3.27
N ASP A 172 -32.54 -18.16 -4.12
CA ASP A 172 -32.93 -18.39 -5.52
C ASP A 172 -31.76 -18.90 -6.38
N TRP A 173 -30.57 -18.30 -6.24
CA TRP A 173 -29.37 -18.79 -6.93
C TRP A 173 -28.97 -20.19 -6.47
N LYS A 174 -29.10 -20.48 -5.17
CA LYS A 174 -28.86 -21.81 -4.61
C LYS A 174 -29.89 -22.83 -5.09
N ALA A 175 -31.15 -22.44 -5.28
CA ALA A 175 -32.19 -23.29 -5.83
C ALA A 175 -31.93 -23.61 -7.31
N LYS A 176 -31.58 -22.60 -8.13
CA LYS A 176 -31.19 -22.79 -9.53
C LYS A 176 -30.00 -23.74 -9.68
N LEU A 177 -28.99 -23.63 -8.82
CA LEU A 177 -27.83 -24.53 -8.83
C LEU A 177 -28.21 -25.99 -8.49
N ARG A 178 -29.14 -26.20 -7.55
CA ARG A 178 -29.67 -27.55 -7.26
C ARG A 178 -30.46 -28.12 -8.43
N LYS A 179 -31.26 -27.28 -9.09
CA LYS A 179 -32.02 -27.69 -10.28
C LYS A 179 -31.10 -28.10 -11.43
N GLN A 180 -30.09 -27.29 -11.75
CA GLN A 180 -29.10 -27.64 -12.79
C GLN A 180 -28.32 -28.92 -12.46
N ARG A 181 -28.04 -29.19 -11.17
CA ARG A 181 -27.41 -30.45 -10.74
C ARG A 181 -28.32 -31.68 -10.82
N GLN A 182 -29.64 -31.49 -10.84
CA GLN A 182 -30.61 -32.59 -11.01
C GLN A 182 -30.93 -32.86 -12.49
N GLU A 183 -30.64 -31.89 -13.36
CA GLU A 183 -30.80 -32.00 -14.81
C GLU A 183 -29.53 -32.52 -15.53
N LEU A 184 -28.46 -32.81 -14.78
CA LEU A 184 -27.23 -33.51 -15.20
C LEU A 184 -27.21 -34.93 -14.60
#